data_AF-A0A976Q0K1-F1
#
_entry.id   AF-A0A976Q0K1-F1
#
_cell.length_a   1.000
_cell.length_b   1.000
_cell.length_c   1.000
_cell.angle_alpha   90.00
_cell.angle_beta   90.00
_cell.angle_gamma   90.00
#
_symmetry.space_group_name_H-M   'P 1'
#
loop_
_entity.id
_entity.type
_entity.pdbx_description
1 polymer ?
#
loop_
_entity_poly.entity_id
_entity_poly.type
_entity_poly.pdbx_seq_one_letter_code
_entity_poly.pdbx_strand_id
1 'polypeptide(L)'
;MPQLPSGKHVDISKDRLLDWASGIDFSIAIQFSANITRIDELHHFVDLVYYQNTGTERSSAEPAGESYLSGLRVSDVGTYKCDWPREDQDWFSDWLKTKQALEWFETLQEELHEILRNKPLPIPLKGFLDDEY
;
A
#
# COMPACT_ATOMS: atom_id res chain seq x y z
N MET A 1 -7.82 12.25 -0.22
CA MET A 1 -8.36 11.45 -1.33
C MET A 1 -8.48 12.29 -2.61
N PRO A 2 -7.82 11.89 -3.70
CA PRO A 2 -7.91 12.57 -5.00
C PRO A 2 -9.19 12.26 -5.81
N GLN A 3 -9.60 13.21 -6.64
CA GLN A 3 -10.55 13.00 -7.74
C GLN A 3 -9.80 13.10 -9.08
N LEU A 4 -9.92 12.06 -9.91
CA LEU A 4 -9.33 12.03 -11.24
C LEU A 4 -10.08 12.96 -12.22
N PRO A 5 -9.43 13.44 -13.30
CA PRO A 5 -10.07 14.24 -14.36
C PRO A 5 -11.34 13.62 -14.95
N SER A 6 -11.41 12.29 -15.05
CA SER A 6 -12.62 11.57 -15.47
C SER A 6 -13.79 11.67 -14.48
N GLY A 7 -13.56 12.19 -13.27
CA GLY A 7 -14.54 12.28 -12.18
C GLY A 7 -14.53 11.09 -11.23
N LYS A 8 -13.69 10.07 -11.47
CA LYS A 8 -13.51 8.92 -10.57
C LYS A 8 -12.83 9.38 -9.27
N HIS A 9 -13.35 8.92 -8.12
CA HIS A 9 -12.70 9.09 -6.83
C HIS A 9 -11.87 7.87 -6.50
N VAL A 10 -10.60 8.10 -6.18
CA VAL A 10 -9.62 7.05 -5.91
C VAL A 10 -8.91 7.36 -4.62
N ASP A 11 -8.57 6.34 -3.84
CA ASP A 11 -7.64 6.46 -2.73
C ASP A 11 -6.63 5.32 -2.74
N ILE A 12 -5.69 5.37 -1.79
CA ILE A 12 -4.69 4.34 -1.55
C ILE A 12 -4.99 3.65 -0.21
N SER A 13 -4.82 2.33 -0.14
CA SER A 13 -4.96 1.55 1.09
C SER A 13 -3.69 0.78 1.43
N LYS A 14 -3.39 0.79 2.74
CA LYS A 14 -2.30 0.05 3.36
C LYS A 14 -2.76 -1.25 4.04
N ASP A 15 -4.06 -1.52 4.09
CA ASP A 15 -4.63 -2.56 4.97
C ASP A 15 -4.05 -3.94 4.68
N ARG A 16 -4.00 -4.31 3.39
CA ARG A 16 -3.43 -5.59 2.96
C ARG A 16 -1.94 -5.70 3.28
N LEU A 17 -1.18 -4.61 3.12
CA LEU A 17 0.25 -4.59 3.42
C LEU A 17 0.48 -4.77 4.93
N LEU A 18 -0.27 -4.07 5.77
CA LEU A 18 -0.13 -4.17 7.23
C LEU A 18 -0.63 -5.52 7.77
N ASP A 19 -1.70 -6.08 7.20
CA ASP A 19 -2.19 -7.42 7.54
C ASP A 19 -1.15 -8.49 7.16
N TRP A 20 -0.61 -8.42 5.93
CA TRP A 20 0.48 -9.29 5.50
C TRP A 20 1.70 -9.14 6.41
N ALA A 21 2.14 -7.90 6.68
CA ALA A 21 3.29 -7.62 7.54
C ALA A 21 3.06 -8.15 8.96
N SER A 22 1.84 -8.16 9.47
CA SER A 22 1.48 -8.74 10.77
C SER A 22 1.53 -10.27 10.77
N GLY A 23 1.24 -10.91 9.64
CA GLY A 23 1.22 -12.37 9.49
C GLY A 23 2.53 -13.04 9.08
N ILE A 24 3.51 -12.31 8.53
CA ILE A 24 4.76 -12.93 8.04
C ILE A 24 5.74 -13.37 9.14
N ASP A 25 6.58 -14.34 8.80
CA ASP A 25 7.71 -14.81 9.61
C ASP A 25 8.85 -13.79 9.71
N PHE A 26 9.63 -13.91 10.79
CA PHE A 26 10.76 -13.03 11.10
C PHE A 26 11.83 -12.95 10.00
N SER A 27 12.19 -14.08 9.38
CA SER A 27 13.19 -14.13 8.31
C SER A 27 12.75 -13.36 7.06
N ILE A 28 11.48 -13.49 6.68
CA ILE A 28 10.86 -12.74 5.58
C ILE A 28 10.77 -11.26 5.95
N ALA A 29 10.41 -10.95 7.20
CA ALA A 29 10.33 -9.57 7.69
C ALA A 29 11.68 -8.82 7.57
N ILE A 30 12.79 -9.45 7.95
CA ILE A 30 14.14 -8.87 7.79
C ILE A 30 14.43 -8.61 6.31
N GLN A 31 14.23 -9.61 5.46
CA GLN A 31 14.52 -9.46 4.03
C GLN A 31 13.69 -8.34 3.42
N PHE A 32 12.41 -8.24 3.78
CA PHE A 32 11.53 -7.21 3.27
C PHE A 32 11.94 -5.81 3.75
N SER A 33 12.22 -5.64 5.05
CA SER A 33 12.68 -4.37 5.60
C SER A 33 14.00 -3.90 4.99
N ALA A 34 14.91 -4.82 4.64
CA ALA A 34 16.15 -4.47 3.95
C ALA A 34 15.95 -4.00 2.50
N ASN A 35 14.84 -4.39 1.85
CA ASN A 35 14.55 -4.07 0.46
C ASN A 35 13.61 -2.87 0.27
N ILE A 36 12.96 -2.36 1.33
CA ILE A 36 12.11 -1.17 1.25
C ILE A 36 12.86 0.01 1.87
N THR A 37 13.70 0.60 1.05
CA THR A 37 14.51 1.76 1.41
C THR A 37 13.93 3.07 0.88
N ARG A 38 13.02 3.00 -0.09
CA ARG A 38 12.43 4.18 -0.74
C ARG A 38 10.90 4.09 -0.84
N ILE A 39 10.27 5.25 -0.92
CA ILE A 39 8.80 5.40 -1.01
C ILE A 39 8.24 4.74 -2.28
N ASP A 40 8.94 4.84 -3.41
CA ASP A 40 8.50 4.25 -4.68
C ASP A 40 8.42 2.72 -4.63
N GLU A 41 9.21 2.06 -3.78
CA GLU A 41 9.15 0.62 -3.58
C GLU A 41 7.84 0.20 -2.88
N LEU A 42 7.26 1.07 -2.03
CA LEU A 42 5.96 0.83 -1.40
C LEU A 42 4.81 0.82 -2.42
N HIS A 43 4.96 1.47 -3.57
CA HIS A 43 3.91 1.49 -4.60
C HIS A 43 3.54 0.08 -5.09
N HIS A 44 4.44 -0.90 -4.97
CA HIS A 44 4.18 -2.29 -5.32
C HIS A 44 3.32 -3.06 -4.32
N PHE A 45 3.06 -2.47 -3.16
CA PHE A 45 2.37 -3.13 -2.05
C PHE A 45 1.13 -2.37 -1.57
N VAL A 46 0.98 -1.11 -2.00
CA VAL A 46 -0.18 -0.28 -1.70
C VAL A 46 -1.26 -0.50 -2.74
N ASP A 47 -2.45 -0.87 -2.28
CA ASP A 47 -3.61 -1.13 -3.14
C ASP A 47 -4.33 0.17 -3.47
N LEU A 48 -4.94 0.24 -4.66
CA LEU A 48 -5.84 1.32 -5.04
C LEU A 48 -7.27 0.98 -4.65
N VAL A 49 -7.97 1.97 -4.13
CA VAL A 49 -9.37 1.87 -3.69
C VAL A 49 -10.22 2.80 -4.54
N TYR A 50 -11.35 2.30 -5.01
CA TYR A 50 -12.35 3.10 -5.68
C TYR A 50 -13.50 3.42 -4.75
N TYR A 51 -14.16 4.54 -5.01
CA TYR A 51 -15.41 4.88 -4.34
C TYR A 51 -16.53 4.88 -5.36
N GLN A 52 -17.64 4.23 -4.99
CA GLN A 52 -18.82 4.27 -5.83
C GLN A 52 -19.40 5.69 -5.81
N ASN A 53 -19.56 6.30 -6.98
CA ASN A 53 -20.24 7.58 -7.05
C ASN A 53 -21.75 7.33 -7.02
N THR A 54 -22.39 7.57 -5.87
CA THR A 54 -23.83 7.37 -5.68
C THR A 54 -24.66 8.57 -6.15
N GLY A 55 -24.02 9.64 -6.65
CA GLY A 55 -24.68 10.87 -7.11
C GLY A 55 -24.27 11.30 -8.52
N THR A 56 -25.23 11.79 -9.28
CA THR A 56 -25.10 12.32 -10.65
C THR A 56 -24.36 13.66 -10.75
N GLU A 57 -23.92 14.24 -9.64
CA GLU A 57 -23.33 15.57 -9.60
C GLU A 57 -21.83 15.53 -9.34
N ARG A 58 -21.07 16.29 -10.14
CA ARG A 58 -19.67 16.61 -9.92
C ARG A 58 -19.56 17.54 -8.70
N SER A 59 -19.84 17.03 -7.50
CA SER A 59 -19.68 17.79 -6.25
C SER A 59 -18.29 17.54 -5.67
N SER A 60 -17.66 18.64 -5.25
CA SER A 60 -16.25 18.75 -4.85
C SER A 60 -15.93 18.22 -3.44
N ALA A 61 -16.85 17.53 -2.77
CA ALA A 61 -16.63 17.13 -1.38
C ALA A 61 -17.23 15.76 -1.11
N GLU A 62 -16.31 14.80 -1.00
CA GLU A 62 -16.48 13.44 -0.49
C GLU A 62 -17.42 12.50 -1.30
N PRO A 63 -16.93 11.31 -1.69
CA PRO A 63 -17.72 10.35 -2.43
C PRO A 63 -18.78 9.77 -1.49
N ALA A 64 -20.03 9.83 -1.92
CA ALA A 64 -21.18 9.41 -1.12
C ALA A 64 -21.41 7.88 -1.09
N GLY A 65 -20.47 7.07 -1.56
CA GLY A 65 -20.60 5.62 -1.66
C GLY A 65 -19.50 4.85 -0.94
N GLU A 66 -19.76 3.56 -0.74
CA GLU A 66 -18.79 2.64 -0.13
C GLU A 66 -17.54 2.49 -1.01
N SER A 67 -16.42 2.32 -0.33
CA SER A 67 -15.16 2.05 -0.97
C SER A 67 -15.04 0.57 -1.32
N TYR A 68 -14.37 0.25 -2.43
CA TYR A 68 -14.09 -1.11 -2.84
C TYR A 68 -12.68 -1.22 -3.44
N LEU A 69 -12.05 -2.38 -3.25
CA LEU A 69 -10.73 -2.65 -3.80
C LEU A 69 -10.78 -2.68 -5.32
N SER A 70 -9.91 -1.89 -5.97
CA SER A 70 -9.79 -1.87 -7.43
C SER A 70 -9.21 -3.16 -8.03
N GLY A 71 -8.50 -3.94 -7.21
CA GLY A 71 -7.65 -5.04 -7.68
C GLY A 71 -6.33 -4.57 -8.31
N LEU A 72 -6.07 -3.26 -8.35
CA LEU A 72 -4.84 -2.64 -8.82
C LEU A 72 -4.01 -2.14 -7.65
N ARG A 73 -2.69 -2.07 -7.85
CA ARG A 73 -1.74 -1.40 -6.97
C ARG A 73 -1.34 -0.05 -7.53
N VAL A 74 -0.75 0.79 -6.69
CA VAL A 74 -0.20 2.08 -7.11
C VAL A 74 0.79 1.90 -8.27
N SER A 75 1.64 0.87 -8.22
CA SER A 75 2.61 0.59 -9.30
C SER A 75 2.00 0.01 -10.57
N ASP A 76 0.72 -0.41 -10.56
CA ASP A 76 0.05 -0.84 -11.78
C ASP A 76 -0.42 0.37 -12.62
N VAL A 77 -0.47 1.59 -12.05
CA VAL A 77 -0.72 2.83 -12.79
C VAL A 77 0.42 3.10 -13.76
N GLY A 78 0.11 3.41 -15.02
CA GLY A 78 1.11 3.53 -16.09
C GLY A 78 1.39 2.22 -16.83
N THR A 79 0.80 1.10 -16.40
CA THR A 79 0.97 -0.22 -17.04
C THR A 79 -0.29 -0.65 -17.80
N TYR A 80 -0.18 -1.75 -18.55
CA TYR A 80 -1.31 -2.35 -19.28
C TYR A 80 -2.45 -2.84 -18.37
N LYS A 81 -2.22 -3.00 -17.06
CA LYS A 81 -3.25 -3.43 -16.12
C LYS A 81 -4.21 -2.32 -15.74
N CYS A 82 -3.77 -1.07 -15.81
CA CYS A 82 -4.59 0.09 -15.51
C CYS A 82 -5.30 0.55 -16.79
N ASP A 83 -6.63 0.40 -16.81
CA ASP A 83 -7.47 0.77 -17.95
C ASP A 83 -7.83 2.26 -18.00
N TRP A 84 -7.26 3.07 -17.09
CA TRP A 84 -7.56 4.49 -17.02
C TRP A 84 -7.08 5.24 -18.26
N PRO A 85 -7.78 6.31 -18.66
CA PRO A 85 -7.25 7.25 -19.64
C PRO A 85 -5.87 7.76 -19.25
N ARG A 86 -5.01 8.05 -20.24
CA ARG A 86 -3.65 8.53 -19.99
C ARG A 86 -3.62 9.79 -19.11
N GLU A 87 -4.56 10.70 -19.33
CA GLU A 87 -4.74 11.92 -18.54
C GLU A 87 -4.94 11.63 -17.05
N ASP A 88 -5.79 10.64 -16.71
CA ASP A 88 -6.02 10.23 -15.33
C ASP A 88 -4.77 9.60 -14.70
N GLN A 89 -4.02 8.80 -15.48
CA GLN A 89 -2.79 8.16 -15.01
C GLN A 89 -1.70 9.19 -14.72
N ASP A 90 -1.51 10.15 -15.61
CA ASP A 90 -0.51 11.23 -15.44
C ASP A 90 -0.91 12.14 -14.28
N TRP A 91 -2.19 12.52 -14.17
CA TRP A 91 -2.70 13.31 -13.06
C TRP A 91 -2.49 12.62 -11.71
N PHE A 92 -2.81 11.32 -11.62
CA PHE A 92 -2.63 10.56 -10.38
C PHE A 92 -1.15 10.41 -10.02
N SER A 93 -0.29 10.18 -11.02
CA SER A 93 1.16 10.13 -10.84
C SER A 93 1.74 11.44 -10.32
N ASP A 94 1.16 12.58 -10.71
CA ASP A 94 1.54 13.89 -10.17
C ASP A 94 0.96 14.12 -8.77
N TRP A 95 -0.25 13.65 -8.49
CA TRP A 95 -0.81 13.67 -7.15
C TRP A 95 0.04 12.89 -6.14
N LEU A 96 0.60 11.73 -6.53
CA LEU A 96 1.52 10.95 -5.68
C LEU A 96 2.79 11.70 -5.29
N LYS A 97 3.17 12.74 -6.04
CA LYS A 97 4.34 13.59 -5.76
C LYS A 97 4.00 14.77 -4.84
N THR A 98 2.73 14.97 -4.51
CA THR A 98 2.32 16.03 -3.59
C THR A 98 2.81 15.75 -2.18
N LYS A 99 3.06 16.81 -1.41
CA LYS A 99 3.52 16.70 -0.02
C LYS A 99 2.61 15.79 0.82
N GLN A 100 1.29 15.90 0.66
CA GLN A 100 0.33 15.08 1.38
C GLN A 100 0.50 13.58 1.10
N ALA A 101 0.66 13.20 -0.17
CA ALA A 101 0.85 11.80 -0.53
C ALA A 101 2.19 11.28 -0.01
N LEU A 102 3.26 12.07 -0.13
CA LEU A 102 4.59 11.71 0.38
C LEU A 102 4.58 11.50 1.91
N GLU A 103 4.00 12.42 2.68
CA GLU A 103 3.86 12.29 4.15
C GLU A 103 3.06 11.03 4.54
N TRP A 104 2.05 10.67 3.75
CA TRP A 104 1.29 9.44 3.96
C TRP A 104 2.15 8.18 3.75
N PHE A 105 2.98 8.15 2.70
CA PHE A 105 3.89 7.04 2.45
C PHE A 105 5.02 6.96 3.49
N GLU A 106 5.54 8.10 3.95
CA GLU A 106 6.52 8.14 5.03
C GLU A 106 5.93 7.54 6.32
N THR A 107 4.71 7.94 6.68
CA THR A 107 3.99 7.38 7.84
C THR A 107 3.78 5.87 7.68
N LEU A 108 3.38 5.42 6.49
CA LEU A 108 3.24 3.99 6.19
C LEU A 108 4.58 3.24 6.36
N GLN A 109 5.68 3.83 5.89
CA GLN A 109 7.01 3.21 6.02
C GLN A 109 7.41 3.06 7.49
N GLU A 110 7.14 4.07 8.32
CA GLU A 110 7.39 4.02 9.76
C GLU A 110 6.56 2.94 10.46
N GLU A 111 5.25 2.90 10.22
CA GLU A 111 4.35 1.87 10.77
C GLU A 111 4.78 0.47 10.35
N LEU A 112 5.13 0.28 9.08
CA LEU A 112 5.61 -0.98 8.56
C LEU A 112 6.91 -1.40 9.26
N HIS A 113 7.89 -0.50 9.38
CA HIS A 113 9.14 -0.80 10.08
C HIS A 113 8.92 -1.14 11.55
N GLU A 114 7.98 -0.49 12.22
CA GLU A 114 7.64 -0.81 13.61
C GLU A 114 7.08 -2.24 13.74
N ILE A 115 6.14 -2.63 12.88
CA ILE A 115 5.58 -3.99 12.86
C ILE A 115 6.68 -5.02 12.62
N LEU A 116 7.54 -4.78 11.63
CA LEU A 116 8.59 -5.73 11.24
C LEU A 116 9.68 -5.86 12.31
N ARG A 117 10.06 -4.76 12.96
CA ARG A 117 11.07 -4.74 14.04
C ARG A 117 10.58 -5.46 15.29
N ASN A 118 9.30 -5.37 15.59
CA ASN A 118 8.70 -5.98 16.78
C ASN A 118 8.32 -7.46 16.57
N LYS A 119 8.74 -8.06 15.45
CA LYS A 119 8.52 -9.49 15.20
C LYS A 119 9.26 -10.36 16.22
N PRO A 120 8.60 -11.40 16.78
CA PRO A 120 9.25 -12.30 17.71
C PRO A 120 10.40 -13.02 16.99
N LEU A 121 11.56 -13.09 17.64
CA LEU A 121 12.68 -13.89 17.16
C LEU A 121 12.23 -15.35 17.04
N PRO A 122 12.65 -16.07 15.99
CA PRO A 122 12.39 -17.50 15.91
C PRO A 122 13.00 -18.17 17.14
N ILE A 123 12.18 -18.92 17.88
CA ILE A 123 12.66 -19.69 19.02
C ILE A 123 13.69 -20.68 18.45
N PRO A 124 14.96 -20.65 18.90
CA PRO A 124 15.91 -21.67 18.49
C PRO A 124 15.30 -23.02 18.87
N LEU A 125 15.12 -23.90 17.88
CA LEU A 125 14.74 -25.28 18.14
C LEU A 125 15.78 -25.82 19.11
N LYS A 126 15.37 -26.05 20.36
CA LYS A 126 16.20 -26.69 21.38
C LYS A 126 16.75 -27.96 20.73
N GLY A 127 18.06 -28.01 20.61
CA GLY A 127 18.72 -28.99 19.77
C GLY A 127 18.31 -30.40 20.15
N PHE A 128 17.91 -31.19 19.16
CA PHE A 128 17.95 -32.66 19.23
C PHE A 128 19.40 -33.20 19.38
N LEU A 129 20.39 -32.31 19.53
CA LEU A 129 21.82 -32.60 19.70
C LEU A 129 22.37 -32.15 21.07
N ASP A 130 21.52 -31.68 22.00
CA ASP A 130 21.95 -31.45 23.39
C ASP A 130 21.89 -32.73 24.25
N ASP A 131 21.41 -33.85 23.67
CA ASP A 131 21.51 -35.18 24.25
C ASP A 131 22.44 -36.05 23.39
N GLU A 132 23.76 -35.90 23.54
CA GLU A 132 24.70 -37.03 23.40
C GLU A 132 26.10 -36.67 23.94
N TYR A 133 26.32 -37.12 25.19
CA TYR A 133 27.57 -37.52 25.85
C TYR A 133 28.82 -36.61 25.88
#